data_AF-A0A1G1VTJ0-F1
#
_entry.id   AF-A0A1G1VTJ0-F1
#
_cell.length_a   1.000
_cell.length_b   1.000
_cell.length_c   1.000
_cell.angle_alpha   90.00
_cell.angle_beta   90.00
_cell.angle_gamma   90.00
#
_symmetry.space_group_name_H-M   'P 1'
#
loop_
_entity.id
_entity.type
_entity.pdbx_description
1 polymer ?
#
loop_
_entity_poly.entity_id
_entity_poly.type
_entity_poly.pdbx_seq_one_letter_code
_entity_poly.pdbx_strand_id
1 'polypeptide(L)'
;MSEVDPDMFDDFEDLTTKAKRRERVRSGKRKKPGPTASGRVQHAAEIRAARDQRRKEALEKIQSRLLERHFSSETPEEENRLRRYVRWVEESLAQGFPFVKEEDIEFKGTIASVKAGGQHRQKKRTAVRATHLPTSFSAKNEEERSFEQNKNLARDTLYRNLDGHLKLWQTMVRSSGAPVDIGKTTLELLATDEEKSFHKGAYARR
;
A
#
# COMPACT_ATOMS: atom_id res chain seq x y z
N MET A 1 7.95 -49.41 63.26
CA MET A 1 7.57 -48.06 62.79
C MET A 1 7.99 -47.96 61.34
N SER A 2 7.09 -47.43 60.49
CA SER A 2 7.29 -46.89 59.12
C SER A 2 7.86 -47.84 58.06
N GLU A 3 7.30 -48.00 56.85
CA GLU A 3 6.22 -47.34 56.11
C GLU A 3 5.79 -48.35 55.04
N VAL A 4 4.49 -48.41 54.72
CA VAL A 4 3.98 -49.17 53.57
C VAL A 4 4.08 -48.23 52.37
N ASP A 5 4.95 -48.55 51.41
CA ASP A 5 4.99 -47.88 50.11
C ASP A 5 3.75 -48.29 49.29
N PRO A 6 2.88 -47.34 48.89
CA PRO A 6 1.70 -47.62 48.10
C PRO A 6 1.81 -46.89 46.76
N ASP A 7 2.41 -47.53 45.76
CA ASP A 7 2.07 -47.26 44.35
C ASP A 7 2.37 -48.54 43.54
N MET A 8 1.49 -49.54 43.58
CA MET A 8 0.24 -49.63 42.81
C MET A 8 0.48 -49.60 41.30
N PHE A 9 0.30 -50.79 40.73
CA PHE A 9 -0.08 -51.07 39.36
C PHE A 9 1.01 -51.03 38.28
N ASP A 10 1.93 -51.99 38.40
CA ASP A 10 2.47 -52.68 37.24
C ASP A 10 1.59 -53.89 36.89
N ASP A 11 1.46 -54.12 35.58
CA ASP A 11 1.07 -55.34 34.88
C ASP A 11 -0.21 -56.09 35.29
N PHE A 12 -1.25 -55.88 34.48
CA PHE A 12 -2.23 -56.92 34.19
C PHE A 12 -2.18 -57.26 32.70
N GLU A 13 -1.34 -58.22 32.35
CA GLU A 13 -1.51 -59.03 31.15
C GLU A 13 -2.88 -59.70 31.17
N ASP A 14 -3.70 -59.46 30.15
CA ASP A 14 -4.79 -60.37 29.79
C ASP A 14 -4.67 -60.74 28.31
N LEU A 15 -3.84 -61.76 28.10
CA LEU A 15 -3.82 -62.57 26.90
C LEU A 15 -5.05 -63.49 26.89
N THR A 16 -6.19 -62.96 26.47
CA THR A 16 -7.29 -63.83 26.03
C THR A 16 -7.92 -63.37 24.72
N THR A 17 -7.86 -64.28 23.74
CA THR A 17 -8.81 -64.46 22.63
C THR A 17 -8.65 -63.60 21.37
N LYS A 18 -7.79 -64.12 20.47
CA LYS A 18 -8.16 -64.48 19.09
C LYS A 18 -9.57 -64.05 18.65
N ALA A 19 -9.67 -62.95 17.89
CA ALA A 19 -10.53 -62.81 16.69
C ALA A 19 -10.79 -61.34 16.34
N LYS A 20 -10.00 -60.81 15.42
CA LYS A 20 -10.40 -59.97 14.27
C LYS A 20 -9.18 -59.23 13.78
N ARG A 21 -8.37 -59.92 12.98
CA ARG A 21 -7.52 -59.26 11.99
C ARG A 21 -8.48 -58.59 11.00
N ARG A 22 -8.93 -57.38 11.34
CA ARG A 22 -9.68 -56.51 10.42
C ARG A 22 -8.70 -56.13 9.33
N GLU A 23 -8.73 -56.89 8.26
CA GLU A 23 -8.18 -56.50 6.98
C GLU A 23 -8.81 -55.14 6.64
N ARG A 24 -8.03 -54.06 6.85
CA ARG A 24 -8.39 -52.73 6.38
C ARG A 24 -8.35 -52.79 4.86
N VAL A 25 -9.47 -53.21 4.26
CA VAL A 25 -9.78 -52.94 2.86
C VAL A 25 -9.53 -51.45 2.67
N ARG A 26 -8.46 -51.09 1.97
CA ARG A 26 -8.20 -49.72 1.54
C ARG A 26 -9.37 -49.37 0.63
N SER A 27 -10.41 -48.77 1.21
CA SER A 27 -11.51 -48.21 0.43
C SER A 27 -10.86 -47.19 -0.51
N GLY A 28 -10.87 -47.51 -1.80
CA GLY A 28 -10.32 -46.65 -2.84
C GLY A 28 -10.96 -45.28 -2.67
N LYS A 29 -10.20 -44.30 -2.18
CA LYS A 29 -10.68 -42.95 -1.92
C LYS A 29 -11.06 -42.38 -3.29
N ARG A 30 -12.36 -42.43 -3.63
CA ARG A 30 -12.89 -41.89 -4.89
C ARG A 30 -12.37 -40.45 -5.01
N LYS A 31 -11.60 -40.17 -6.06
CA LYS A 31 -11.14 -38.80 -6.33
C LYS A 31 -12.38 -37.92 -6.43
N LYS A 32 -12.44 -36.86 -5.62
CA LYS A 32 -13.56 -35.91 -5.68
C LYS A 32 -13.68 -35.40 -7.12
N PRO A 33 -14.90 -35.29 -7.68
CA PRO A 33 -15.07 -34.72 -9.00
C PRO A 33 -14.46 -33.32 -9.02
N GLY A 34 -13.72 -33.00 -10.10
CA GLY A 34 -13.17 -31.67 -10.30
C GLY A 34 -14.27 -30.61 -10.40
N PRO A 35 -13.92 -29.32 -10.32
CA PRO A 35 -14.90 -28.25 -10.35
C PRO A 35 -15.74 -28.30 -11.64
N THR A 36 -17.05 -28.12 -11.49
CA THR A 36 -18.04 -28.10 -12.57
C THR A 36 -17.75 -26.97 -13.55
N ALA A 37 -18.23 -27.08 -14.80
CA ALA A 37 -18.06 -26.02 -15.79
C ALA A 37 -18.63 -24.68 -15.28
N SER A 38 -19.81 -24.71 -14.66
CA SER A 38 -20.41 -23.54 -13.99
C SER A 38 -19.53 -23.01 -12.86
N GLY A 39 -18.99 -23.88 -11.99
CA GLY A 39 -18.09 -23.47 -10.91
C GLY A 39 -16.78 -22.85 -11.41
N ARG A 40 -16.23 -23.32 -12.55
CA ARG A 40 -15.06 -22.69 -13.18
C ARG A 40 -15.36 -21.30 -13.72
N VAL A 41 -16.54 -21.11 -14.31
CA VAL A 41 -16.99 -19.80 -14.82
C VAL A 41 -17.21 -18.83 -13.67
N GLN A 42 -17.88 -19.26 -12.60
CA GLN A 42 -18.08 -18.46 -11.39
C GLN A 42 -16.75 -18.06 -10.76
N HIS A 43 -15.84 -19.02 -10.58
CA HIS A 43 -14.51 -18.74 -10.02
C HIS A 43 -13.69 -17.77 -10.91
N ALA A 44 -13.76 -17.93 -12.24
CA ALA A 44 -13.12 -16.99 -13.16
C ALA A 44 -13.73 -15.58 -13.07
N ALA A 45 -15.06 -15.47 -12.91
CA ALA A 45 -15.75 -14.21 -12.72
C ALA A 45 -15.39 -13.56 -11.37
N GLU A 46 -15.29 -14.33 -10.29
CA GLU A 46 -14.82 -13.86 -8.98
C GLU A 46 -13.39 -13.32 -9.04
N ILE A 47 -12.47 -14.05 -9.71
CA ILE A 47 -11.09 -13.59 -9.91
C ILE A 47 -11.07 -12.27 -10.69
N ARG A 48 -11.91 -12.14 -11.73
CA ARG A 48 -12.02 -10.91 -12.52
C ARG A 48 -12.56 -9.76 -11.68
N ALA A 49 -13.66 -9.96 -10.97
CA ALA A 49 -14.25 -8.96 -10.09
C ALA A 49 -13.27 -8.51 -8.99
N ALA A 50 -12.53 -9.44 -8.38
CA ALA A 50 -11.51 -9.12 -7.38
C ALA A 50 -10.30 -8.36 -7.96
N ARG A 51 -9.95 -8.57 -9.25
CA ARG A 51 -8.95 -7.75 -9.95
C ARG A 51 -9.47 -6.35 -10.24
N ASP A 52 -10.70 -6.26 -10.74
CA ASP A 52 -11.36 -4.98 -11.05
C ASP A 52 -11.55 -4.13 -9.80
N GLN A 53 -11.92 -4.75 -8.67
CA GLN A 53 -12.05 -4.05 -7.39
C GLN A 53 -10.72 -3.49 -6.90
N ARG A 54 -9.64 -4.30 -6.91
CA ARG A 54 -8.29 -3.83 -6.55
C ARG A 54 -7.83 -2.68 -7.44
N ARG A 55 -8.17 -2.74 -8.73
CA ARG A 55 -7.86 -1.66 -9.69
C ARG A 55 -8.61 -0.38 -9.32
N LYS A 56 -9.91 -0.45 -9.04
CA LYS A 56 -10.71 0.72 -8.63
C LYS A 56 -10.17 1.35 -7.36
N GLU A 57 -9.91 0.55 -6.33
CA GLU A 57 -9.34 1.04 -5.06
C GLU A 57 -7.95 1.67 -5.25
N ALA A 58 -7.11 1.12 -6.14
CA ALA A 58 -5.83 1.71 -6.46
C ALA A 58 -5.98 3.06 -7.19
N LEU A 59 -6.90 3.14 -8.15
CA LEU A 59 -7.20 4.38 -8.88
C LEU A 59 -7.75 5.47 -7.97
N GLU A 60 -8.68 5.13 -7.07
CA GLU A 60 -9.23 6.08 -6.09
C GLU A 60 -8.14 6.62 -5.16
N LYS A 61 -7.22 5.77 -4.69
CA LYS A 61 -6.08 6.20 -3.86
C LYS A 61 -5.08 7.05 -4.64
N ILE A 62 -4.87 6.77 -5.92
CA ILE A 62 -4.02 7.60 -6.78
C ILE A 62 -4.70 8.96 -6.98
N GLN A 63 -5.98 8.96 -7.32
CA GLN A 63 -6.78 10.17 -7.52
C GLN A 63 -6.80 11.04 -6.27
N SER A 64 -7.09 10.49 -5.10
CA SER A 64 -7.09 11.25 -3.85
C SER A 64 -5.76 11.94 -3.60
N ARG A 65 -4.65 11.24 -3.84
CA ARG A 65 -3.29 11.79 -3.70
C ARG A 65 -2.96 12.86 -4.73
N LEU A 66 -3.47 12.74 -5.95
CA LEU A 66 -3.30 13.77 -6.98
C LEU A 66 -4.09 15.04 -6.62
N LEU A 67 -5.36 14.89 -6.23
CA LEU A 67 -6.24 16.00 -5.86
C LEU A 67 -5.74 16.74 -4.61
N GLU A 68 -5.27 16.02 -3.58
CA GLU A 68 -4.65 16.59 -2.36
C GLU A 68 -3.45 17.51 -2.66
N ARG A 69 -2.85 17.39 -3.84
CA ARG A 69 -1.62 18.11 -4.21
C ARG A 69 -1.86 19.23 -5.23
N HIS A 70 -3.13 19.55 -5.49
CA HIS A 70 -3.56 20.70 -6.28
C HIS A 70 -2.89 20.76 -7.66
N PHE A 71 -3.12 19.74 -8.49
CA PHE A 71 -2.97 19.88 -9.93
C PHE A 71 -4.26 20.54 -10.46
N SER A 72 -4.37 21.87 -10.41
CA SER A 72 -5.40 22.54 -11.22
C SER A 72 -4.95 22.52 -12.68
N SER A 73 -5.87 22.48 -13.64
CA SER A 73 -5.54 22.43 -15.08
C SER A 73 -5.38 23.81 -15.70
N GLU A 74 -5.53 24.88 -14.91
CA GLU A 74 -5.74 26.24 -15.42
C GLU A 74 -4.44 26.98 -15.77
N THR A 75 -3.28 26.56 -15.23
CA THR A 75 -2.02 27.27 -15.45
C THR A 75 -0.97 26.45 -16.25
N PRO A 76 -0.18 27.09 -17.14
CA PRO A 76 0.92 26.42 -17.85
C PRO A 76 1.98 25.78 -16.92
N GLU A 77 2.13 26.31 -15.71
CA GLU A 77 3.04 25.75 -14.70
C GLU A 77 2.56 24.40 -14.17
N GLU A 78 1.24 24.23 -14.05
CA GLU A 78 0.62 22.98 -13.62
C GLU A 78 0.70 21.91 -14.71
N GLU A 79 0.52 22.28 -15.98
CA GLU A 79 0.75 21.36 -17.09
C GLU A 79 2.20 20.83 -17.08
N ASN A 80 3.17 21.73 -16.87
CA ASN A 80 4.57 21.35 -16.71
C ASN A 80 4.82 20.47 -15.47
N ARG A 81 4.06 20.66 -14.39
CA ARG A 81 4.12 19.80 -13.21
C ARG A 81 3.55 18.41 -13.50
N LEU A 82 2.42 18.33 -14.19
CA LEU A 82 1.80 17.07 -14.60
C LEU A 82 2.71 16.29 -15.54
N ARG A 83 3.32 16.96 -16.53
CA ARG A 83 4.31 16.35 -17.43
C ARG A 83 5.50 15.76 -16.66
N ARG A 84 6.05 16.50 -15.68
CA ARG A 84 7.11 16.01 -14.80
C ARG A 84 6.67 14.82 -13.95
N TYR A 85 5.45 14.86 -13.43
CA TYR A 85 4.86 13.76 -12.68
C TYR A 85 4.70 12.49 -13.53
N VAL A 86 4.08 12.60 -14.71
CA VAL A 86 3.89 11.47 -15.64
C VAL A 86 5.22 10.84 -16.01
N ARG A 87 6.20 11.68 -16.38
CA ARG A 87 7.56 11.24 -16.67
C ARG A 87 8.18 10.49 -15.48
N TRP A 88 8.05 11.02 -14.26
CA TRP A 88 8.54 10.36 -13.06
C TRP A 88 7.88 8.99 -12.83
N VAL A 89 6.57 8.87 -13.06
CA VAL A 89 5.85 7.59 -12.95
C VAL A 89 6.37 6.58 -13.99
N GLU A 90 6.54 7.01 -15.24
CA GLU A 90 7.07 6.17 -16.32
C GLU A 90 8.49 5.66 -16.02
N GLU A 91 9.41 6.57 -15.66
CA GLU A 91 10.79 6.23 -15.31
C GLU A 91 10.85 5.29 -14.09
N SER A 92 10.02 5.57 -13.06
CA SER A 92 9.94 4.73 -11.85
C SER A 92 9.33 3.36 -12.11
N LEU A 93 8.34 3.25 -13.01
CA LEU A 93 7.75 1.98 -13.40
C LEU A 93 8.71 1.14 -14.24
N ALA A 94 9.49 1.77 -15.12
CA ALA A 94 10.50 1.09 -15.93
C ALA A 94 11.61 0.48 -15.06
N GLN A 95 12.03 1.19 -14.00
CA GLN A 95 13.05 0.71 -13.06
C GLN A 95 12.49 -0.22 -11.98
N GLY A 96 11.20 -0.10 -11.65
CA GLY A 96 10.52 -0.88 -10.62
C GLY A 96 10.66 -0.32 -9.20
N PHE A 97 11.41 0.76 -9.02
CA PHE A 97 11.58 1.50 -7.77
C PHE A 97 11.44 3.02 -8.01
N PRO A 98 11.15 3.83 -6.97
CA PRO A 98 11.04 5.28 -7.12
C PRO A 98 12.32 5.90 -7.66
N PHE A 99 12.25 6.46 -8.87
CA PHE A 99 13.37 7.18 -9.44
C PHE A 99 13.45 8.57 -8.81
N VAL A 100 14.49 8.84 -8.03
CA VAL A 100 14.63 10.10 -7.28
C VAL A 100 16.06 10.62 -7.43
N LYS A 101 16.22 11.79 -8.02
CA LYS A 101 17.49 12.52 -8.02
C LYS A 101 17.55 13.43 -6.80
N GLU A 102 18.76 13.70 -6.30
CA GLU A 102 18.91 14.62 -5.16
C GLU A 102 18.48 16.06 -5.52
N GLU A 103 18.67 16.45 -6.77
CA GLU A 103 18.23 17.75 -7.32
C GLU A 103 16.71 17.90 -7.36
N ASP A 104 15.97 16.80 -7.42
CA ASP A 104 14.51 16.79 -7.42
C ASP A 104 13.93 16.90 -6.00
N ILE A 105 14.77 16.90 -4.96
CA ILE A 105 14.35 17.05 -3.57
C ILE A 105 14.75 18.42 -3.02
N GLU A 106 13.75 19.23 -2.70
CA GLU A 106 13.95 20.46 -1.95
C GLU A 106 13.95 20.17 -0.44
N PHE A 107 15.03 20.53 0.25
CA PHE A 107 15.12 20.47 1.70
C PHE A 107 14.92 21.85 2.32
N LYS A 108 13.80 22.04 3.02
CA LYS A 108 13.50 23.28 3.73
C LYS A 108 13.67 23.11 5.24
N GLY A 109 14.61 23.85 5.81
CA GLY A 109 14.74 23.98 7.27
C GLY A 109 13.56 24.76 7.87
N THR A 110 12.94 24.19 8.88
CA THR A 110 11.78 24.76 9.60
C THR A 110 12.04 24.81 11.09
N ILE A 111 11.23 25.60 11.80
CA ILE A 111 11.24 25.61 13.26
C ILE A 111 10.46 24.38 13.74
N ALA A 112 10.96 23.71 14.76
CA ALA A 112 10.27 22.58 15.37
C ALA A 112 8.88 23.01 15.88
N SER A 113 7.91 22.09 15.80
CA SER A 113 6.56 22.35 16.29
C SER A 113 6.56 22.72 17.77
N VAL A 114 5.57 23.51 18.21
CA VAL A 114 5.33 23.93 19.61
C VAL A 114 4.84 22.76 20.48
N LYS A 115 5.35 21.55 20.26
CA LYS A 115 5.08 20.39 21.09
C LYS A 115 6.01 20.45 22.30
N ALA A 116 5.42 20.57 23.49
CA ALA A 116 6.00 20.47 24.83
C ALA A 116 7.54 20.32 24.87
N GLY A 117 8.25 21.44 24.80
CA GLY A 117 9.71 21.47 24.84
C GLY A 117 10.14 22.92 24.94
N GLY A 118 10.80 23.27 26.04
CA GLY A 118 11.11 24.65 26.40
C GLY A 118 11.91 25.45 25.35
N GLN A 119 12.21 26.69 25.70
CA GLN A 119 12.76 27.76 24.85
C GLN A 119 13.97 27.37 23.96
N HIS A 120 14.72 26.31 24.30
CA HIS A 120 15.87 25.85 23.53
C HIS A 120 15.50 25.11 22.22
N ARG A 121 14.41 24.32 22.21
CA ARG A 121 13.97 23.56 21.01
C ARG A 121 13.40 24.47 19.92
N GLN A 122 12.86 25.62 20.31
CA GLN A 122 12.22 26.58 19.40
C GLN A 122 13.20 27.53 18.69
N LYS A 123 14.44 27.69 19.19
CA LYS A 123 15.40 28.66 18.64
C LYS A 123 16.23 28.11 17.47
N LYS A 124 16.34 26.79 17.33
CA LYS A 124 17.15 26.16 16.27
C LYS A 124 16.24 25.64 15.15
N ARG A 125 16.59 25.96 13.89
CA ARG A 125 15.92 25.43 12.68
C ARG A 125 16.37 24.00 12.38
N THR A 126 16.18 23.09 13.34
CA THR A 126 16.63 21.70 13.21
C THR A 126 15.60 20.82 12.50
N ALA A 127 14.33 21.22 12.46
CA ALA A 127 13.29 20.47 11.76
C ALA A 127 13.46 20.60 10.24
N VAL A 128 13.31 19.51 9.49
CA VAL A 128 13.50 19.49 8.03
C VAL A 128 12.23 19.04 7.35
N ARG A 129 11.84 19.74 6.29
CA ARG A 129 10.83 19.31 5.34
C ARG A 129 11.51 18.97 4.02
N ALA A 130 11.45 17.71 3.62
CA ALA A 130 11.88 17.25 2.30
C ALA A 130 10.66 17.25 1.37
N THR A 131 10.78 17.86 0.18
CA THR A 131 9.71 17.93 -0.82
C THR A 131 10.24 17.44 -2.17
N HIS A 132 9.62 16.41 -2.74
CA HIS A 132 9.93 15.95 -4.09
C HIS A 132 9.19 16.81 -5.11
N LEU A 133 9.93 17.54 -5.96
CA LEU A 133 9.38 18.52 -6.88
C LEU A 133 8.42 17.92 -7.93
N PRO A 134 8.75 16.79 -8.60
CA PRO A 134 7.87 16.21 -9.63
C PRO A 134 6.50 15.77 -9.11
N THR A 135 6.45 15.24 -7.88
CA THR A 135 5.22 14.65 -7.31
C THR A 135 4.57 15.50 -6.23
N SER A 136 5.24 16.56 -5.78
CA SER A 136 4.85 17.38 -4.62
C SER A 136 4.64 16.59 -3.32
N PHE A 137 5.23 15.39 -3.22
CA PHE A 137 5.24 14.63 -1.96
C PHE A 137 6.17 15.35 -0.99
N SER A 138 5.71 15.54 0.24
CA SER A 138 6.57 16.11 1.28
C SER A 138 6.52 15.30 2.56
N ALA A 139 7.65 15.25 3.24
CA ALA A 139 7.80 14.61 4.54
C ALA A 139 8.53 15.60 5.47
N LYS A 140 8.05 15.69 6.71
CA LYS A 140 8.66 16.53 7.75
C LYS A 140 9.21 15.62 8.85
N ASN A 141 10.44 15.87 9.30
CA ASN A 141 11.00 15.25 10.49
C ASN A 141 11.57 16.33 11.44
N GLU A 142 11.34 16.14 12.75
CA GLU A 142 11.78 17.01 13.84
C GLU A 142 12.14 16.22 15.13
N GLU A 143 12.46 14.93 14.97
CA GLU A 143 12.73 14.00 16.07
C GLU A 143 14.07 14.32 16.72
N GLU A 144 15.09 14.56 15.91
CA GLU A 144 16.45 14.75 16.37
C GLU A 144 16.82 16.21 16.62
N ARG A 145 17.87 16.41 17.41
CA ARG A 145 18.46 17.74 17.68
C ARG A 145 19.38 18.22 16.56
N SER A 146 19.79 17.34 15.64
CA SER A 146 20.66 17.65 14.50
C SER A 146 19.85 17.84 13.21
N PHE A 147 20.19 18.89 12.46
CA PHE A 147 19.61 19.15 11.15
C PHE A 147 19.89 18.01 10.16
N GLU A 148 21.13 17.51 10.11
CA GLU A 148 21.52 16.47 9.14
C GLU A 148 20.82 15.13 9.42
N GLN A 149 20.64 14.79 10.70
CA GLN A 149 19.87 13.59 11.06
C GLN A 149 18.41 13.73 10.65
N ASN A 150 17.78 14.87 10.94
CA ASN A 150 16.40 15.13 10.50
C ASN A 150 16.26 15.17 8.97
N LYS A 151 17.28 15.64 8.24
CA LYS A 151 17.32 15.63 6.78
C LYS A 151 17.29 14.20 6.24
N ASN A 152 18.12 13.31 6.78
CA ASN A 152 18.16 11.90 6.38
C ASN A 152 16.84 11.19 6.71
N LEU A 153 16.30 11.38 7.91
CA LEU A 153 15.01 10.78 8.31
C LEU A 153 13.85 11.30 7.46
N ALA A 154 13.84 12.60 7.11
CA ALA A 154 12.84 13.17 6.22
C ALA A 154 12.96 12.60 4.80
N ARG A 155 14.18 12.38 4.29
CA ARG A 155 14.44 11.72 3.00
C ARG A 155 13.91 10.28 2.98
N ASP A 156 14.18 9.50 4.03
CA ASP A 156 13.71 8.11 4.11
C ASP A 156 12.19 8.03 4.16
N THR A 157 11.57 8.93 4.91
CA THR A 157 10.10 9.02 4.99
C THR A 157 9.49 9.43 3.65
N LEU A 158 10.11 10.39 2.97
CA LEU A 158 9.70 10.81 1.63
C LEU A 158 9.80 9.63 0.63
N TYR A 159 10.89 8.87 0.67
CA TYR A 159 11.07 7.71 -0.20
C TYR A 159 10.02 6.62 0.04
N ARG A 160 9.65 6.33 1.29
CA ARG A 160 8.56 5.39 1.62
C ARG A 160 7.22 5.83 1.04
N ASN A 161 6.92 7.14 1.07
CA ASN A 161 5.69 7.67 0.49
C ASN A 161 5.67 7.49 -1.03
N LEU A 162 6.81 7.76 -1.70
CA LEU A 162 6.98 7.56 -3.14
C LEU A 162 6.86 6.08 -3.53
N ASP A 163 7.49 5.18 -2.79
CA ASP A 163 7.40 3.73 -3.00
C ASP A 163 5.97 3.23 -2.84
N GLY A 164 5.27 3.66 -1.80
CA GLY A 164 3.86 3.35 -1.61
C GLY A 164 2.98 3.85 -2.76
N HIS A 165 3.30 5.03 -3.31
CA HIS A 165 2.60 5.57 -4.49
C HIS A 165 2.88 4.78 -5.75
N LEU A 166 4.15 4.43 -5.99
CA LEU A 166 4.56 3.62 -7.14
C LEU A 166 3.89 2.23 -7.10
N LYS A 167 3.77 1.61 -5.93
CA LYS A 167 3.07 0.32 -5.76
C LYS A 167 1.61 0.37 -6.18
N LEU A 168 0.92 1.51 -6.00
CA LEU A 168 -0.44 1.70 -6.50
C LEU A 168 -0.46 1.67 -8.03
N TRP A 169 0.45 2.40 -8.67
CA TRP A 169 0.62 2.38 -10.13
C TRP A 169 0.97 0.98 -10.66
N GLN A 170 1.89 0.27 -10.00
CA GLN A 170 2.23 -1.11 -10.34
C GLN A 170 1.02 -2.04 -10.22
N THR A 171 0.21 -1.89 -9.17
CA THR A 171 -1.01 -2.68 -8.97
C THR A 171 -2.01 -2.43 -10.09
N MET A 172 -2.17 -1.18 -10.50
CA MET A 172 -3.06 -0.79 -11.59
C MET A 172 -2.58 -1.37 -12.94
N VAL A 173 -1.30 -1.22 -13.29
CA VAL A 173 -0.73 -1.76 -14.53
C VAL A 173 -0.82 -3.28 -14.58
N ARG A 174 -0.46 -3.98 -13.49
CA ARG A 174 -0.55 -5.45 -13.40
C ARG A 174 -1.98 -5.97 -13.50
N SER A 175 -2.95 -5.21 -13.01
CA SER A 175 -4.38 -5.59 -13.04
C SER A 175 -5.04 -5.29 -14.39
N SER A 176 -4.51 -4.33 -15.16
CA SER A 176 -5.06 -3.93 -16.47
C SER A 176 -4.91 -5.02 -17.52
N GLY A 177 -3.79 -5.75 -17.55
CA GLY A 177 -3.50 -6.76 -18.58
C GLY A 177 -3.24 -6.20 -19.98
N ALA A 178 -3.44 -4.90 -20.18
CA ALA A 178 -3.15 -4.14 -21.40
C ALA A 178 -2.14 -3.02 -21.10
N PRO A 179 -1.38 -2.54 -22.11
CA PRO A 179 -0.54 -1.36 -21.93
C PRO A 179 -1.40 -0.18 -21.49
N VAL A 180 -1.04 0.41 -20.34
CA VAL A 180 -1.75 1.56 -19.78
C VAL A 180 -0.98 2.81 -20.16
N ASP A 181 -1.65 3.74 -20.82
CA ASP A 181 -1.15 5.09 -21.00
C ASP A 181 -1.30 5.86 -19.69
N ILE A 182 -0.17 6.10 -19.02
CA ILE A 182 -0.13 6.76 -17.71
C ILE A 182 -0.58 8.21 -17.87
N GLY A 183 -0.12 8.92 -18.90
CA GLY A 183 -0.48 10.31 -19.15
C GLY A 183 -1.99 10.46 -19.31
N LYS A 184 -2.59 9.66 -20.19
CA LYS A 184 -4.05 9.66 -20.39
C LYS A 184 -4.81 9.32 -19.10
N THR A 185 -4.36 8.28 -18.38
CA THR A 185 -5.00 7.87 -17.12
C THR A 185 -4.93 8.98 -16.06
N THR A 186 -3.80 9.68 -15.95
CA THR A 186 -3.66 10.79 -14.99
C THR A 186 -4.60 11.93 -15.30
N LEU A 187 -4.78 12.27 -16.58
CA LEU A 187 -5.72 13.30 -17.01
C LEU A 187 -7.18 12.89 -16.72
N GLU A 188 -7.54 11.64 -16.99
CA GLU A 188 -8.87 11.11 -16.68
C GLU A 188 -9.19 11.16 -15.17
N LEU A 189 -8.20 10.84 -14.31
CA LEU A 189 -8.37 10.92 -12.85
C LEU A 189 -8.52 12.35 -12.35
N LEU A 190 -7.94 13.35 -13.03
CA LEU A 190 -8.13 14.75 -12.68
C LEU A 190 -9.48 15.28 -13.19
N ALA A 191 -9.87 14.93 -14.42
CA ALA A 191 -11.13 15.38 -15.04
C ALA A 191 -12.39 14.86 -14.31
N THR A 192 -12.33 13.64 -13.75
CA THR A 192 -13.48 13.02 -13.06
C THR A 192 -13.90 13.71 -11.75
N ASP A 193 -13.10 14.64 -11.21
CA ASP A 193 -13.46 15.43 -10.04
C ASP A 193 -14.17 16.75 -10.40
N GLU A 194 -13.86 17.35 -11.55
CA GLU A 194 -14.54 18.55 -12.04
C GLU A 194 -16.06 18.29 -12.14
N GLU A 195 -16.47 17.17 -12.72
CA GLU A 195 -17.88 16.79 -12.85
C GLU A 195 -18.60 16.58 -11.50
N LYS A 196 -17.88 16.10 -10.47
CA LYS A 196 -18.45 15.88 -9.11
C LYS A 196 -18.52 17.15 -8.28
N SER A 197 -17.58 18.08 -8.48
CA SER A 197 -17.56 19.39 -7.80
C SER A 197 -18.70 20.29 -8.31
N PHE A 198 -19.00 20.25 -9.61
CA PHE A 198 -20.16 20.94 -10.20
C PHE A 198 -21.50 20.51 -9.58
N HIS A 199 -21.65 19.25 -9.17
CA HIS A 199 -22.88 18.77 -8.52
C HIS A 199 -23.02 19.14 -7.04
N LYS A 200 -21.92 19.47 -6.33
CA LYS A 200 -21.99 19.92 -4.93
C LYS A 200 -22.24 21.43 -4.78
N GLY A 201 -21.98 22.23 -5.83
CA GLY A 201 -22.26 23.67 -5.83
C GLY A 201 -23.72 24.06 -6.03
N ALA A 202 -24.58 23.14 -6.49
CA ALA A 202 -25.98 23.43 -6.82
C ALA A 202 -26.94 23.44 -5.60
N TYR A 203 -26.51 22.99 -4.42
CA TYR A 203 -27.36 22.90 -3.22
C TYR A 203 -26.97 23.84 -2.06
N ALA A 204 -26.03 24.76 -2.27
CA ALA A 204 -25.55 25.68 -1.22
C ALA A 204 -25.99 27.14 -1.43
N ARG A 205 -27.20 27.37 -1.97
CA ARG A 205 -27.89 28.68 -1.88
C ARG A 205 -29.36 28.49 -1.55
N ARG A 206 -29.67 28.52 -0.25
CA ARG A 206 -30.93 29.04 0.30
C ARG A 206 -30.67 29.55 1.70
#